data_AF-A0A914FJZ0-F1
#
_entry.id   AF-A0A914FJZ0-F1
#
_cell.length_a   1.000
_cell.length_b   1.000
_cell.length_c   1.000
_cell.angle_alpha   90.00
_cell.angle_beta   90.00
_cell.angle_gamma   90.00
#
_symmetry.space_group_name_H-M   'P 1'
#
loop_
_entity.id
_entity.type
_entity.pdbx_description
1 polymer ?
#
loop_
_entity_poly.entity_id
_entity_poly.type
_entity_poly.pdbx_seq_one_letter_code
_entity_poly.pdbx_strand_id
1 'polypeptide(L)'
;MKSYQAACQHHKDLTIARNIPIKIIPAFLEPTTPVASEKKKFYNVFILGQSGTGKSTFVNAMTNYLQYESLNKALAAGKPTCIIPCKFEVQDDDYKSTIVNVGDATNSSENFNDLGHSVTQKPQEYKFNANKNEIVHLFDTPGLADSRGINQDDINLDLIRKAVFEVDCLHALCFVLKANESKLSASLETTMQSLLSFFPPNAFELIIFCFTHSRGSGYTIGDTIKPIRTFIDNFNQSNNVMLPFGKENIFCMDNEGFRFLCAKFRNIAYTTTSSQEYELSWQKSRDASFKFINHLKTMKPFYIKIFYDDFIGMFKIWANNIRNDRNISSERINRFGKTALFLQQVFLGNDAEKYLEFAVSKGYKIPARSSLSCLFIMNLMRQECADRDTQYDIREAIKTFLVSYTINNFLATDL
;
A
#
# COMPACT_ATOMS: atom_id res chain seq x y z
N MET A 1 4.42 36.82 -4.07
CA MET A 1 3.48 37.12 -2.95
C MET A 1 2.50 38.28 -3.21
N LYS A 2 2.52 38.97 -4.37
CA LYS A 2 1.46 39.96 -4.72
C LYS A 2 0.42 39.44 -5.73
N SER A 3 0.53 38.19 -6.18
CA SER A 3 -0.37 37.55 -7.15
C SER A 3 -1.42 36.62 -6.54
N TYR A 4 -1.42 36.42 -5.21
CA TYR A 4 -2.41 35.59 -4.51
C TYR A 4 -3.57 36.41 -3.88
N GLN A 5 -3.39 37.73 -3.72
CA GLN A 5 -4.42 38.63 -3.17
C GLN A 5 -5.42 39.16 -4.21
N ALA A 6 -5.08 39.10 -5.51
CA ALA A 6 -5.97 39.58 -6.58
C ALA A 6 -7.15 38.62 -6.88
N ALA A 7 -7.02 37.33 -6.59
CA ALA A 7 -8.07 36.33 -6.83
C ALA A 7 -9.19 36.35 -5.77
N CYS A 8 -8.93 36.87 -4.57
CA CYS A 8 -9.92 36.95 -3.49
C CYS A 8 -10.82 38.21 -3.56
N GLN A 9 -10.49 39.19 -4.42
CA GLN A 9 -11.27 40.42 -4.56
C GLN A 9 -12.46 40.26 -5.52
N HIS A 10 -12.40 39.33 -6.48
CA HIS A 10 -13.47 39.13 -7.47
C HIS A 10 -14.69 38.34 -6.98
N HIS A 11 -14.66 37.85 -5.73
CA HIS A 11 -15.80 37.15 -5.13
C HIS A 11 -16.74 38.05 -4.30
N LYS A 12 -16.48 39.36 -4.22
CA LYS A 12 -17.28 40.30 -3.41
C LYS A 12 -18.21 41.22 -4.19
N ASP A 13 -18.17 41.23 -5.53
CA ASP A 13 -18.94 42.16 -6.37
C ASP A 13 -20.25 41.60 -6.96
N LEU A 14 -20.81 40.53 -6.38
CA LEU A 14 -22.12 39.98 -6.79
C LEU A 14 -23.25 40.21 -5.78
N THR A 15 -23.03 41.07 -4.79
CA THR A 15 -24.11 41.54 -3.91
C THR A 15 -24.58 42.88 -4.46
N ILE A 16 -25.72 42.89 -5.16
CA ILE A 16 -26.74 43.97 -5.28
C ILE A 16 -27.53 43.68 -6.56
N ALA A 17 -28.66 42.99 -6.42
CA ALA A 17 -29.87 43.23 -7.23
C ALA A 17 -31.06 42.40 -6.73
N ARG A 18 -32.07 43.13 -6.23
CA ARG A 18 -33.52 42.88 -6.33
C ARG A 18 -34.23 42.16 -5.17
N ASN A 19 -34.81 43.01 -4.33
CA ASN A 19 -36.05 42.79 -3.57
C ASN A 19 -37.19 42.26 -4.45
N ILE A 20 -37.76 41.11 -4.06
CA ILE A 20 -39.10 40.63 -4.45
C ILE A 20 -39.80 40.18 -3.16
N PRO A 21 -41.07 40.56 -2.89
CA PRO A 21 -41.72 40.24 -1.61
C PRO A 21 -42.20 38.78 -1.58
N ILE A 22 -41.71 38.02 -0.60
CA ILE A 22 -42.08 36.62 -0.36
C ILE A 22 -43.41 36.56 0.41
N LYS A 23 -44.46 36.02 -0.23
CA LYS A 23 -45.70 35.58 0.43
C LYS A 23 -45.61 34.07 0.71
N ILE A 24 -45.59 33.74 2.01
CA ILE A 24 -46.06 32.51 2.69
C ILE A 24 -45.76 31.17 1.98
N ILE A 25 -44.73 30.48 2.45
CA ILE A 25 -44.51 29.03 2.27
C ILE A 25 -44.60 28.38 3.66
N PRO A 26 -45.31 27.25 3.83
CA PRO A 26 -45.54 26.64 5.14
C PRO A 26 -44.22 26.23 5.79
N ALA A 27 -44.15 26.34 7.12
CA ALA A 27 -43.00 25.95 7.93
C ALA A 27 -42.50 24.56 7.53
N PHE A 28 -41.32 24.52 6.90
CA PHE A 28 -40.53 23.31 6.84
C PHE A 28 -40.22 22.92 8.28
N LEU A 29 -40.64 21.71 8.68
CA LEU A 29 -40.17 21.03 9.87
C LEU A 29 -38.66 21.24 9.97
N GLU A 30 -38.22 21.86 11.07
CA GLU A 30 -36.79 21.94 11.37
C GLU A 30 -36.24 20.51 11.30
N PRO A 31 -35.14 20.26 10.54
CA PRO A 31 -34.52 18.97 10.57
C PRO A 31 -34.10 18.71 12.01
N THR A 32 -34.76 17.74 12.64
CA THR A 32 -34.32 17.17 13.90
C THR A 32 -32.83 16.91 13.75
N THR A 33 -32.03 17.59 14.57
CA THR A 33 -30.59 17.37 14.65
C THR A 33 -30.36 15.87 14.64
N PRO A 34 -29.64 15.33 13.63
CA PRO A 34 -29.18 13.96 13.75
C PRO A 34 -28.36 13.95 15.02
N VAL A 35 -28.74 13.10 15.99
CA VAL A 35 -27.88 12.77 17.12
C VAL A 35 -26.51 12.52 16.50
N ALA A 36 -25.53 13.37 16.82
CA ALA A 36 -24.23 13.33 16.20
C ALA A 36 -23.63 11.94 16.45
N SER A 37 -23.76 11.04 15.46
CA SER A 37 -23.03 9.80 15.47
C SER A 37 -21.56 10.21 15.34
N GLU A 38 -20.78 10.03 16.40
CA GLU A 38 -19.34 10.28 16.39
C GLU A 38 -18.76 9.64 15.12
N LYS A 39 -18.25 10.45 14.20
CA LYS A 39 -17.62 9.94 12.97
C LYS A 39 -16.46 9.06 13.39
N LYS A 40 -16.59 7.74 13.20
CA LYS A 40 -15.51 6.80 13.47
C LYS A 40 -14.33 7.14 12.57
N LYS A 41 -13.15 7.31 13.16
CA LYS A 41 -11.90 7.49 12.42
C LYS A 41 -11.42 6.13 11.95
N PHE A 42 -10.98 6.01 10.70
CA PHE A 42 -10.46 4.77 10.16
C PHE A 42 -9.01 4.94 9.68
N TYR A 43 -8.29 3.83 9.62
CA TYR A 43 -6.89 3.77 9.17
C TYR A 43 -6.71 2.62 8.19
N ASN A 44 -6.46 2.93 6.92
CA ASN A 44 -6.20 1.97 5.85
C ASN A 44 -4.70 1.65 5.79
N VAL A 45 -4.35 0.39 6.08
CA VAL A 45 -2.97 -0.07 6.17
C VAL A 45 -2.78 -1.32 5.33
N PHE A 46 -1.85 -1.26 4.38
CA PHE A 46 -1.48 -2.43 3.58
C PHE A 46 -0.29 -3.14 4.20
N ILE A 47 -0.42 -4.46 4.38
CA ILE A 47 0.61 -5.33 4.94
C ILE A 47 1.32 -6.03 3.78
N LEU A 48 2.61 -5.74 3.61
CA LEU A 48 3.40 -6.08 2.43
C LEU A 48 4.63 -6.88 2.82
N GLY A 49 5.09 -7.83 2.01
CA GLY A 49 6.31 -8.59 2.32
C GLY A 49 6.34 -9.93 1.60
N GLN A 50 7.49 -10.61 1.63
CA GLN A 50 7.64 -11.90 0.95
C GLN A 50 6.74 -13.00 1.54
N SER A 51 6.60 -14.09 0.81
CA SER A 51 5.88 -15.27 1.31
C SER A 51 6.59 -15.82 2.56
N GLY A 52 5.81 -16.21 3.57
CA GLY A 52 6.36 -16.78 4.81
C GLY A 52 7.04 -15.79 5.78
N THR A 53 6.96 -14.46 5.58
CA THR A 53 7.36 -13.49 6.62
C THR A 53 6.39 -13.43 7.80
N GLY A 54 5.20 -14.00 7.66
CA GLY A 54 4.19 -14.04 8.71
C GLY A 54 3.24 -12.85 8.71
N LYS A 55 2.89 -12.30 7.54
CA LYS A 55 1.91 -11.20 7.37
C LYS A 55 0.54 -11.52 8.01
N SER A 56 -0.06 -12.63 7.63
CA SER A 56 -1.36 -13.07 8.17
C SER A 56 -1.27 -13.42 9.66
N THR A 57 -0.16 -14.04 10.08
CA THR A 57 0.11 -14.31 11.49
C THR A 57 0.28 -13.01 12.29
N PHE A 58 0.92 -11.99 11.73
CA PHE A 58 1.06 -10.66 12.33
C PHE A 58 -0.33 -10.02 12.54
N VAL A 59 -1.24 -10.11 11.57
CA VAL A 59 -2.60 -9.60 11.70
C VAL A 59 -3.32 -10.29 12.86
N ASN A 60 -3.31 -11.63 12.90
CA ASN A 60 -3.95 -12.38 14.00
C ASN A 60 -3.29 -12.09 15.35
N ALA A 61 -1.96 -12.08 15.42
CA ALA A 61 -1.22 -11.83 16.65
C ALA A 61 -1.55 -10.43 17.21
N MET A 62 -1.50 -9.41 16.36
CA MET A 62 -1.82 -8.03 16.74
C MET A 62 -3.25 -7.91 17.32
N THR A 63 -4.23 -8.59 16.73
CA THR A 63 -5.61 -8.53 17.27
C THR A 63 -5.70 -9.07 18.70
N ASN A 64 -4.96 -10.13 19.02
CA ASN A 64 -4.94 -10.70 20.36
C ASN A 64 -4.10 -9.85 21.33
N TYR A 65 -2.96 -9.32 20.88
CA TYR A 65 -2.11 -8.44 21.69
C TYR A 65 -2.81 -7.15 22.12
N LEU A 66 -3.66 -6.59 21.24
CA LEU A 66 -4.47 -5.42 21.55
C LEU A 66 -5.65 -5.76 22.47
N GLN A 67 -6.17 -6.98 22.42
CA GLN A 67 -7.31 -7.43 23.22
C GLN A 67 -6.93 -7.83 24.65
N TYR A 68 -5.78 -8.48 24.86
CA TYR A 68 -5.39 -9.02 26.16
C TYR A 68 -4.07 -8.42 26.67
N GLU A 69 -4.09 -7.97 27.93
CA GLU A 69 -2.93 -7.34 28.57
C GLU A 69 -1.76 -8.29 28.82
N SER A 70 -2.02 -9.60 28.96
CA SER A 70 -1.02 -10.63 29.21
C SER A 70 -1.40 -11.95 28.54
N LEU A 71 -0.42 -12.82 28.34
CA LEU A 71 -0.65 -14.14 27.76
C LEU A 71 -1.55 -14.98 28.68
N ASN A 72 -1.37 -14.89 30.00
CA ASN A 72 -2.23 -15.58 30.97
C ASN A 72 -3.72 -15.18 30.84
N LYS A 73 -4.03 -13.89 30.62
CA LYS A 73 -5.41 -13.45 30.40
C LYS A 73 -5.97 -14.00 29.08
N ALA A 74 -5.16 -14.03 28.03
CA ALA A 74 -5.55 -14.62 26.75
C ALA A 74 -5.82 -16.13 26.86
N LEU A 75 -4.97 -16.86 27.59
CA LEU A 75 -5.15 -18.29 27.87
C LEU A 75 -6.43 -18.55 28.68
N ALA A 76 -6.72 -17.72 29.69
CA ALA A 76 -7.92 -17.84 30.50
C ALA A 76 -9.21 -17.57 29.71
N ALA A 77 -9.16 -16.72 28.67
CA ALA A 77 -10.28 -16.49 27.75
C ALA A 77 -10.57 -17.69 26.83
N GLY A 78 -9.63 -18.63 26.71
CA GLY A 78 -9.82 -19.95 26.12
C GLY A 78 -9.79 -20.01 24.59
N LYS A 79 -10.32 -19.02 23.86
CA LYS A 79 -10.33 -19.03 22.38
C LYS A 79 -9.54 -17.85 21.80
N PRO A 80 -8.46 -18.09 21.02
CA PRO A 80 -7.76 -17.02 20.32
C PRO A 80 -8.67 -16.38 19.26
N THR A 81 -8.54 -15.06 19.12
CA THR A 81 -9.16 -14.32 18.01
C THR A 81 -8.35 -14.60 16.75
N CYS A 82 -8.88 -15.40 15.83
CA CYS A 82 -8.21 -15.75 14.58
C CYS A 82 -9.13 -15.33 13.43
N ILE A 83 -8.87 -14.14 12.89
CA ILE A 83 -9.68 -13.55 11.81
C ILE A 83 -9.26 -14.16 10.46
N ILE A 84 -7.97 -14.45 10.32
CA ILE A 84 -7.39 -15.15 9.18
C ILE A 84 -7.11 -16.57 9.61
N PRO A 85 -7.57 -17.62 8.91
CA PRO A 85 -7.14 -18.98 9.20
C PRO A 85 -5.63 -19.05 9.26
N CYS A 86 -5.09 -19.73 10.27
CA CYS A 86 -3.66 -19.87 10.42
C CYS A 86 -3.29 -21.33 10.60
N LYS A 87 -2.25 -21.74 9.86
CA LYS A 87 -1.67 -23.08 9.91
C LYS A 87 -0.17 -22.92 10.11
N PHE A 88 0.36 -23.56 11.13
CA PHE A 88 1.80 -23.59 11.37
C PHE A 88 2.18 -24.89 12.05
N GLU A 89 3.45 -25.25 11.92
CA GLU A 89 4.01 -26.45 12.51
C GLU A 89 4.65 -26.12 13.86
N VAL A 90 4.50 -27.04 14.81
CA VAL A 90 5.18 -27.03 16.10
C VAL A 90 5.90 -28.36 16.21
N GLN A 91 7.15 -28.32 16.64
CA GLN A 91 7.97 -29.50 16.84
C GLN A 91 8.13 -29.73 18.34
N ASP A 92 8.10 -30.98 18.79
CA ASP A 92 8.43 -31.35 20.17
C ASP A 92 9.93 -31.71 20.32
N ASP A 93 10.33 -32.06 21.54
CA ASP A 93 11.73 -32.38 21.86
C ASP A 93 12.21 -33.67 21.16
N ASP A 94 11.29 -34.52 20.67
CA ASP A 94 11.57 -35.74 19.89
C ASP A 94 11.60 -35.47 18.38
N TYR A 95 11.64 -34.20 17.97
CA TYR A 95 11.57 -33.73 16.58
C TYR A 95 10.27 -34.08 15.86
N LYS A 96 9.24 -34.54 16.59
CA LYS A 96 7.96 -34.87 15.99
C LYS A 96 7.18 -33.59 15.75
N SER A 97 6.75 -33.43 14.51
CA SER A 97 6.05 -32.22 14.09
C SER A 97 4.54 -32.41 14.13
N THR A 98 3.85 -31.42 14.69
CA THR A 98 2.40 -31.35 14.80
C THR A 98 1.89 -30.08 14.17
N ILE A 99 0.90 -30.21 13.30
CA ILE A 99 0.27 -29.06 12.64
C ILE A 99 -0.76 -28.45 13.59
N VAL A 100 -0.57 -27.18 13.93
CA VAL A 100 -1.58 -26.34 14.58
C VAL A 100 -2.39 -25.66 13.49
N ASN A 101 -3.71 -25.80 13.54
CA ASN A 101 -4.64 -25.12 12.63
C ASN A 101 -5.71 -24.41 13.44
N VAL A 102 -5.89 -23.10 13.28
CA VAL A 102 -6.89 -22.29 13.99
C VAL A 102 -7.59 -21.33 13.03
N GLY A 103 -8.92 -21.23 13.14
CA GLY A 103 -9.75 -20.42 12.24
C GLY A 103 -10.56 -21.27 11.27
N ASP A 104 -11.40 -20.62 10.47
CA ASP A 104 -12.29 -21.25 9.49
C ASP A 104 -11.87 -20.91 8.06
N ALA A 105 -11.42 -21.92 7.31
CA ALA A 105 -10.91 -21.78 5.95
C ALA A 105 -11.99 -21.83 4.85
N THR A 106 -13.26 -22.07 5.18
CA THR A 106 -14.32 -22.35 4.21
C THR A 106 -14.54 -21.24 3.17
N ASN A 107 -14.22 -19.98 3.49
CA ASN A 107 -14.33 -18.84 2.58
C ASN A 107 -13.07 -17.95 2.56
N SER A 108 -11.92 -18.51 2.95
CA SER A 108 -10.68 -17.73 3.00
C SER A 108 -9.97 -17.67 1.65
N SER A 109 -9.32 -16.55 1.34
CA SER A 109 -8.37 -16.42 0.23
C SER A 109 -7.02 -17.11 0.50
N GLU A 110 -6.97 -18.02 1.48
CA GLU A 110 -5.75 -18.68 1.95
C GLU A 110 -5.61 -20.07 1.32
N ASN A 111 -4.44 -20.34 0.74
CA ASN A 111 -4.08 -21.66 0.21
C ASN A 111 -2.89 -22.24 1.00
N PHE A 112 -3.19 -23.23 1.84
CA PHE A 112 -2.20 -23.91 2.70
C PHE A 112 -1.64 -25.21 2.11
N ASN A 113 -2.02 -25.56 0.89
CA ASN A 113 -1.66 -26.85 0.28
C ASN A 113 -0.31 -26.78 -0.46
N ASP A 114 0.09 -25.58 -0.88
CA ASP A 114 1.28 -25.39 -1.71
C ASP A 114 2.44 -24.82 -0.88
N LEU A 115 3.40 -25.70 -0.56
CA LEU A 115 4.56 -25.35 0.27
C LEU A 115 5.44 -24.28 -0.41
N GLY A 116 5.67 -23.17 0.30
CA GLY A 116 6.53 -22.06 -0.16
C GLY A 116 5.80 -20.97 -0.96
N HIS A 117 4.58 -21.24 -1.43
CA HIS A 117 3.76 -20.28 -2.16
C HIS A 117 3.25 -19.18 -1.21
N SER A 118 2.83 -18.03 -1.75
CA SER A 118 2.02 -17.10 -0.96
C SER A 118 0.78 -17.84 -0.47
N VAL A 119 0.48 -17.77 0.81
CA VAL A 119 -0.73 -18.38 1.38
C VAL A 119 -1.94 -17.53 0.98
N THR A 120 -1.87 -16.22 1.19
CA THR A 120 -2.85 -15.25 0.70
C THR A 120 -2.78 -15.12 -0.83
N GLN A 121 -3.89 -15.41 -1.52
CA GLN A 121 -3.98 -15.36 -2.99
C GLN A 121 -4.44 -14.01 -3.55
N LYS A 122 -5.19 -13.24 -2.75
CA LYS A 122 -5.73 -11.91 -3.14
C LYS A 122 -5.71 -10.99 -1.92
N PRO A 123 -5.57 -9.67 -2.11
CA PRO A 123 -5.70 -8.72 -1.01
C PRO A 123 -7.04 -8.88 -0.30
N GLN A 124 -7.01 -8.97 1.03
CA GLN A 124 -8.19 -9.15 1.86
C GLN A 124 -8.22 -8.13 2.98
N GLU A 125 -9.36 -7.45 3.14
CA GLU A 125 -9.58 -6.45 4.17
C GLU A 125 -10.04 -7.10 5.48
N TYR A 126 -9.38 -6.73 6.58
CA TYR A 126 -9.73 -7.11 7.95
C TYR A 126 -9.89 -5.87 8.81
N LYS A 127 -10.99 -5.78 9.57
CA LYS A 127 -11.33 -4.63 10.40
C LYS A 127 -11.27 -5.01 11.87
N PHE A 128 -10.59 -4.20 12.66
CA PHE A 128 -10.65 -4.30 14.12
C PHE A 128 -10.71 -2.91 14.77
N ASN A 129 -11.32 -2.85 15.95
CA ASN A 129 -11.43 -1.62 16.71
C ASN A 129 -10.12 -1.39 17.47
N ALA A 130 -9.39 -0.33 17.15
CA ALA A 130 -8.24 0.11 17.94
C ALA A 130 -8.70 0.82 19.23
N ASN A 131 -9.87 1.46 19.20
CA ASN A 131 -10.58 2.06 20.33
C ASN A 131 -12.08 2.18 19.99
N LYS A 132 -12.90 2.68 20.93
CA LYS A 132 -14.37 2.84 20.76
C LYS A 132 -14.77 3.53 19.44
N ASN A 133 -13.98 4.52 18.99
CA ASN A 133 -14.26 5.35 17.82
C ASN A 133 -13.17 5.28 16.72
N GLU A 134 -12.27 4.31 16.79
CA GLU A 134 -11.14 4.17 15.86
C GLU A 134 -11.10 2.74 15.29
N ILE A 135 -11.21 2.61 13.97
CA ILE A 135 -11.18 1.33 13.26
C ILE A 135 -9.88 1.26 12.45
N VAL A 136 -9.16 0.15 12.54
CA VAL A 136 -8.03 -0.11 11.65
C VAL A 136 -8.47 -1.14 10.61
N HIS A 137 -8.25 -0.80 9.35
CA HIS A 137 -8.48 -1.63 8.18
C HIS A 137 -7.12 -2.14 7.72
N LEU A 138 -6.85 -3.42 7.97
CA LEU A 138 -5.64 -4.08 7.49
C LEU A 138 -5.95 -4.81 6.19
N PHE A 139 -5.19 -4.50 5.16
CA PHE A 139 -5.22 -5.22 3.91
C PHE A 139 -4.07 -6.22 3.93
N ASP A 140 -4.37 -7.48 4.22
CA ASP A 140 -3.40 -8.56 4.07
C ASP A 140 -3.23 -8.85 2.58
N THR A 141 -1.99 -9.02 2.12
CA THR A 141 -1.68 -9.08 0.69
C THR A 141 -0.91 -10.34 0.31
N PRO A 142 -0.96 -10.75 -0.97
CA PRO A 142 -0.06 -11.79 -1.48
C PRO A 142 1.43 -11.43 -1.29
N GLY A 143 2.29 -12.44 -1.29
CA GLY A 143 3.74 -12.27 -1.15
C GLY A 143 4.36 -11.44 -2.28
N LEU A 144 5.27 -10.52 -1.94
CA LEU A 144 6.05 -9.74 -2.93
C LEU A 144 7.16 -10.54 -3.63
N ALA A 145 7.56 -11.67 -3.03
CA ALA A 145 8.54 -12.60 -3.60
C ALA A 145 7.99 -14.01 -3.37
N ASP A 146 7.27 -14.50 -4.36
CA ASP A 146 6.57 -15.79 -4.36
C ASP A 146 7.47 -16.89 -4.94
N SER A 147 7.41 -18.09 -4.36
CA SER A 147 8.21 -19.23 -4.83
C SER A 147 7.87 -19.66 -6.27
N ARG A 148 6.71 -19.25 -6.79
CA ARG A 148 6.31 -19.45 -8.21
C ARG A 148 7.12 -18.60 -9.19
N GLY A 149 7.92 -17.66 -8.70
CA GLY A 149 8.82 -16.83 -9.48
C GLY A 149 8.20 -15.56 -10.03
N ILE A 150 8.97 -14.88 -10.88
CA ILE A 150 8.76 -13.49 -11.30
C ILE A 150 7.38 -13.23 -11.93
N ASN A 151 6.85 -14.17 -12.71
CA ASN A 151 5.52 -14.02 -13.31
C ASN A 151 4.41 -13.92 -12.26
N GLN A 152 4.55 -14.66 -11.15
CA GLN A 152 3.61 -14.57 -10.04
C GLN A 152 3.82 -13.29 -9.23
N ASP A 153 5.08 -12.84 -9.07
CA ASP A 153 5.39 -11.56 -8.42
C ASP A 153 4.69 -10.40 -9.14
N ASP A 154 4.72 -10.40 -10.49
CA ASP A 154 3.99 -9.43 -11.33
C ASP A 154 2.48 -9.45 -11.09
N ILE A 155 1.88 -10.64 -11.01
CA ILE A 155 0.43 -10.80 -10.74
C ILE A 155 0.10 -10.29 -9.33
N ASN A 156 0.88 -10.69 -8.33
CA ASN A 156 0.69 -10.27 -6.95
C ASN A 156 0.82 -8.75 -6.81
N LEU A 157 1.82 -8.17 -7.48
CA LEU A 157 2.04 -6.73 -7.51
C LEU A 157 0.86 -5.98 -8.16
N ASP A 158 0.31 -6.47 -9.27
CA ASP A 158 -0.86 -5.85 -9.90
C ASP A 158 -2.12 -5.96 -9.03
N LEU A 159 -2.32 -7.08 -8.33
CA LEU A 159 -3.41 -7.23 -7.36
C LEU A 159 -3.28 -6.24 -6.20
N ILE A 160 -2.08 -6.09 -5.64
CA ILE A 160 -1.79 -5.11 -4.58
C ILE A 160 -2.06 -3.70 -5.09
N ARG A 161 -1.55 -3.38 -6.29
CA ARG A 161 -1.73 -2.09 -6.93
C ARG A 161 -3.21 -1.74 -7.06
N LYS A 162 -4.03 -2.65 -7.61
CA LYS A 162 -5.48 -2.46 -7.76
C LYS A 162 -6.14 -2.20 -6.41
N ALA A 163 -5.87 -3.02 -5.40
CA ALA A 163 -6.44 -2.85 -4.07
C ALA A 163 -6.06 -1.52 -3.41
N VAL A 164 -4.81 -1.06 -3.56
CA VAL A 164 -4.40 0.26 -3.04
C VAL A 164 -5.14 1.40 -3.75
N PHE A 165 -5.38 1.27 -5.05
CA PHE A 165 -6.05 2.32 -5.82
C PHE A 165 -7.58 2.30 -5.70
N GLU A 166 -8.16 1.24 -5.13
CA GLU A 166 -9.59 1.14 -4.81
C GLU A 166 -9.97 1.86 -3.49
N VAL A 167 -9.01 2.16 -2.61
CA VAL A 167 -9.29 2.89 -1.37
C VAL A 167 -9.24 4.41 -1.58
N ASP A 168 -10.13 5.15 -0.90
CA ASP A 168 -10.17 6.62 -0.99
C ASP A 168 -8.88 7.28 -0.49
N CYS A 169 -8.34 6.74 0.61
CA CYS A 169 -7.10 7.20 1.21
C CYS A 169 -6.29 6.06 1.84
N LEU A 170 -4.98 6.23 1.81
CA LEU A 170 -3.99 5.32 2.35
C LEU A 170 -3.34 5.96 3.58
N HIS A 171 -3.18 5.22 4.67
CA HIS A 171 -2.54 5.72 5.89
C HIS A 171 -1.16 5.11 6.13
N ALA A 172 -0.95 3.85 5.72
CA ALA A 172 0.36 3.23 5.82
C ALA A 172 0.59 2.09 4.82
N LEU A 173 1.85 1.93 4.42
CA LEU A 173 2.41 0.75 3.76
C LEU A 173 3.37 0.09 4.76
N CYS A 174 2.95 -0.98 5.45
CA CYS A 174 3.80 -1.71 6.41
C CYS A 174 4.51 -2.86 5.68
N PHE A 175 5.81 -2.72 5.48
CA PHE A 175 6.69 -3.79 5.01
C PHE A 175 7.05 -4.72 6.17
N VAL A 176 6.52 -5.94 6.13
CA VAL A 176 6.79 -7.05 7.04
C VAL A 176 7.97 -7.87 6.53
N LEU A 177 9.10 -7.74 7.22
CA LEU A 177 10.34 -8.47 6.98
C LEU A 177 10.64 -9.38 8.18
N LYS A 178 11.50 -10.39 8.01
CA LYS A 178 12.05 -11.11 9.17
C LYS A 178 13.29 -10.37 9.68
N ALA A 179 13.55 -10.39 10.98
CA ALA A 179 14.75 -9.77 11.57
C ALA A 179 16.03 -10.63 11.41
N ASN A 180 15.87 -11.90 11.05
CA ASN A 180 16.95 -12.88 10.94
C ASN A 180 17.33 -13.17 9.47
N GLU A 181 17.04 -12.24 8.55
CA GLU A 181 17.44 -12.34 7.15
C GLU A 181 18.75 -11.60 6.93
N SER A 182 19.84 -12.35 6.71
CA SER A 182 21.16 -11.79 6.42
C SER A 182 21.29 -11.20 5.01
N LYS A 183 20.31 -11.47 4.13
CA LYS A 183 20.21 -10.95 2.77
C LYS A 183 18.74 -10.81 2.38
N LEU A 184 18.41 -9.75 1.63
CA LEU A 184 17.15 -9.69 0.88
C LEU A 184 17.33 -10.43 -0.44
N SER A 185 16.30 -11.12 -0.90
CA SER A 185 16.33 -11.78 -2.20
C SER A 185 16.22 -10.73 -3.32
N ALA A 186 16.86 -10.98 -4.46
CA ALA A 186 16.80 -10.08 -5.61
C ALA A 186 15.36 -9.87 -6.13
N SER A 187 14.51 -10.90 -6.03
CA SER A 187 13.08 -10.80 -6.34
C SER A 187 12.38 -9.85 -5.37
N LEU A 188 12.59 -9.99 -4.06
CA LEU A 188 12.00 -9.09 -3.06
C LEU A 188 12.43 -7.64 -3.27
N GLU A 189 13.72 -7.38 -3.49
CA GLU A 189 14.22 -6.03 -3.77
C GLU A 189 13.57 -5.43 -5.02
N THR A 190 13.49 -6.20 -6.11
CA THR A 190 12.89 -5.76 -7.38
C THR A 190 11.41 -5.46 -7.23
N THR A 191 10.66 -6.30 -6.52
CA THR A 191 9.22 -6.10 -6.31
C THR A 191 8.96 -4.94 -5.35
N MET A 192 9.76 -4.79 -4.28
CA MET A 192 9.68 -3.62 -3.39
C MET A 192 9.95 -2.32 -4.16
N GLN A 193 11.00 -2.29 -4.99
CA GLN A 193 11.31 -1.14 -5.83
C GLN A 193 10.13 -0.82 -6.77
N SER A 194 9.57 -1.83 -7.42
CA SER A 194 8.45 -1.67 -8.35
C SER A 194 7.18 -1.19 -7.65
N LEU A 195 6.88 -1.69 -6.45
CA LEU A 195 5.76 -1.22 -5.63
C LEU A 195 5.91 0.24 -5.21
N LEU A 196 7.07 0.60 -4.66
CA LEU A 196 7.35 1.99 -4.23
C LEU A 196 7.26 2.97 -5.40
N SER A 197 7.59 2.49 -6.60
CA SER A 197 7.55 3.28 -7.82
C SER A 197 6.14 3.73 -8.24
N PHE A 198 5.08 3.09 -7.72
CA PHE A 198 3.69 3.52 -7.94
C PHE A 198 3.34 4.82 -7.22
N PHE A 199 4.15 5.22 -6.24
CA PHE A 199 3.85 6.34 -5.37
C PHE A 199 4.81 7.51 -5.60
N PRO A 200 4.33 8.75 -5.42
CA PRO A 200 5.18 9.92 -5.44
C PRO A 200 6.02 10.04 -4.15
N PRO A 201 7.15 10.77 -4.15
CA PRO A 201 8.04 10.88 -2.99
C PRO A 201 7.35 11.36 -1.70
N ASN A 202 6.35 12.23 -1.79
CA ASN A 202 5.60 12.71 -0.62
C ASN A 202 4.73 11.63 0.03
N ALA A 203 4.46 10.51 -0.65
CA ALA A 203 3.76 9.37 -0.07
C ALA A 203 4.69 8.44 0.72
N PHE A 204 6.02 8.63 0.67
CA PHE A 204 6.95 7.77 1.39
C PHE A 204 6.92 7.96 2.90
N GLU A 205 6.37 9.08 3.39
CA GLU A 205 6.02 9.29 4.79
C GLU A 205 5.02 8.25 5.34
N LEU A 206 4.34 7.50 4.47
CA LEU A 206 3.41 6.43 4.85
C LEU A 206 4.11 5.10 5.16
N ILE A 207 5.41 5.00 4.90
CA ILE A 207 6.14 3.72 4.95
C ILE A 207 6.50 3.37 6.39
N ILE A 208 6.10 2.17 6.79
CA ILE A 208 6.42 1.55 8.07
C ILE A 208 7.19 0.26 7.80
N PHE A 209 8.19 -0.04 8.64
CA PHE A 209 8.89 -1.33 8.63
C PHE A 209 8.55 -2.13 9.88
N CYS A 210 8.11 -3.36 9.67
CA CYS A 210 7.63 -4.28 10.68
C CYS A 210 8.54 -5.52 10.64
N PHE A 211 9.35 -5.76 11.68
CA PHE A 211 10.28 -6.89 11.72
C PHE A 211 9.74 -8.02 12.59
N THR A 212 9.39 -9.14 11.96
CA THR A 212 8.97 -10.40 12.61
C THR A 212 10.19 -11.24 12.98
N HIS A 213 10.00 -12.36 13.68
CA HIS A 213 11.09 -13.27 14.08
C HIS A 213 12.20 -12.55 14.87
N SER A 214 11.86 -11.44 15.54
CA SER A 214 12.84 -10.57 16.21
C SER A 214 13.27 -11.07 17.59
N ARG A 215 12.68 -12.16 18.09
CA ARG A 215 13.05 -12.76 19.38
C ARG A 215 14.54 -13.12 19.44
N GLY A 216 15.09 -13.73 18.39
CA GLY A 216 16.50 -14.11 18.32
C GLY A 216 17.48 -12.93 18.28
N SER A 217 17.00 -11.75 17.86
CA SER A 217 17.78 -10.50 17.81
C SER A 217 17.50 -9.58 19.01
N GLY A 218 16.82 -10.08 20.06
CA GLY A 218 16.47 -9.29 21.24
C GLY A 218 15.44 -8.19 20.95
N TYR A 219 14.50 -8.45 20.04
CA TYR A 219 13.47 -7.51 19.56
C TYR A 219 14.07 -6.27 18.86
N THR A 220 15.09 -6.52 18.04
CA THR A 220 15.73 -5.52 17.17
C THR A 220 15.65 -5.95 15.71
N ILE A 221 16.11 -5.10 14.79
CA ILE A 221 16.13 -5.35 13.35
C ILE A 221 17.04 -6.55 12.99
N GLY A 222 17.94 -6.95 13.89
CA GLY A 222 18.79 -8.12 13.73
C GLY A 222 19.68 -8.06 12.50
N ASP A 223 19.88 -9.21 11.86
CA ASP A 223 20.76 -9.38 10.70
C ASP A 223 20.26 -8.61 9.47
N THR A 224 18.96 -8.29 9.43
CA THR A 224 18.32 -7.61 8.31
C THR A 224 18.67 -6.13 8.22
N ILE A 225 19.31 -5.55 9.24
CA ILE A 225 19.67 -4.13 9.25
C ILE A 225 20.58 -3.73 8.10
N LYS A 226 21.55 -4.58 7.74
CA LYS A 226 22.49 -4.30 6.65
C LYS A 226 21.78 -4.36 5.28
N PRO A 227 21.14 -5.46 4.90
CA PRO A 227 20.54 -5.55 3.57
C PRO A 227 19.39 -4.56 3.36
N ILE A 228 18.55 -4.28 4.38
CA ILE A 228 17.49 -3.27 4.21
C ILE A 228 18.05 -1.85 4.05
N ARG A 229 19.15 -1.51 4.75
CA ARG A 229 19.82 -0.22 4.55
C ARG A 229 20.41 -0.11 3.15
N THR A 230 21.07 -1.16 2.67
CA THR A 230 21.58 -1.18 1.30
C THR A 230 20.47 -0.99 0.27
N PHE A 231 19.33 -1.67 0.43
CA PHE A 231 18.16 -1.46 -0.43
C PHE A 231 17.69 0.01 -0.40
N ILE A 232 17.52 0.58 0.80
CA ILE A 232 17.05 1.95 0.98
C ILE A 232 18.02 2.97 0.37
N ASP A 233 19.32 2.82 0.61
CA ASP A 233 20.35 3.72 0.10
C ASP A 233 20.38 3.68 -1.43
N ASN A 234 20.33 2.48 -2.02
CA ASN A 234 20.27 2.31 -3.48
C ASN A 234 18.99 2.92 -4.07
N PHE A 235 17.84 2.72 -3.42
CA PHE A 235 16.57 3.28 -3.87
C PHE A 235 16.58 4.81 -3.79
N ASN A 236 17.05 5.37 -2.68
CA ASN A 236 17.18 6.81 -2.47
C ASN A 236 18.10 7.45 -3.51
N GLN A 237 19.27 6.86 -3.75
CA GLN A 237 20.23 7.35 -4.75
C GLN A 237 19.65 7.28 -6.17
N SER A 238 19.08 6.14 -6.55
CA SER A 238 18.57 5.91 -7.91
C SER A 238 17.39 6.80 -8.27
N ASN A 239 16.60 7.22 -7.27
CA ASN A 239 15.38 7.97 -7.51
C ASN A 239 15.43 9.43 -7.03
N ASN A 240 16.53 9.85 -6.39
CA ASN A 240 16.69 11.16 -5.77
C ASN A 240 15.54 11.48 -4.78
N VAL A 241 15.38 10.57 -3.81
CA VAL A 241 14.34 10.60 -2.78
C VAL A 241 14.93 10.23 -1.42
N MET A 242 14.14 10.40 -0.36
CA MET A 242 14.49 9.98 0.98
C MET A 242 13.35 9.13 1.55
N LEU A 243 13.57 7.82 1.62
CA LEU A 243 12.69 6.91 2.37
C LEU A 243 12.92 7.09 3.88
N PRO A 244 11.87 7.31 4.68
CA PRO A 244 11.98 7.33 6.13
C PRO A 244 12.46 5.96 6.66
N PHE A 245 13.49 5.98 7.50
CA PHE A 245 14.01 4.76 8.14
C PHE A 245 14.64 5.09 9.50
N GLY A 246 13.80 5.14 10.52
CA GLY A 246 14.16 5.51 11.88
C GLY A 246 13.35 4.78 12.94
N LYS A 247 13.61 5.08 14.22
CA LYS A 247 12.95 4.38 15.34
C LYS A 247 11.44 4.63 15.38
N GLU A 248 10.99 5.73 14.79
CA GLU A 248 9.61 6.17 14.72
C GLU A 248 8.75 5.33 13.77
N ASN A 249 9.32 4.79 12.70
CA ASN A 249 8.61 3.99 11.71
C ASN A 249 9.07 2.51 11.66
N ILE A 250 9.79 2.06 12.68
CA ILE A 250 10.28 0.67 12.80
C ILE A 250 9.69 -0.01 14.03
N PHE A 251 9.05 -1.16 13.83
CA PHE A 251 8.45 -1.97 14.89
C PHE A 251 8.96 -3.41 14.82
N CYS A 252 9.64 -3.85 15.88
CA CYS A 252 10.14 -5.23 15.99
C CYS A 252 9.21 -6.04 16.89
N MET A 253 8.73 -7.16 16.39
CA MET A 253 7.86 -8.08 17.12
C MET A 253 8.08 -9.52 16.69
N ASP A 254 7.42 -10.45 17.36
CA ASP A 254 7.39 -11.85 17.00
C ASP A 254 6.00 -12.43 17.24
N ASN A 255 5.79 -13.64 16.73
CA ASN A 255 4.49 -14.29 16.75
C ASN A 255 4.45 -15.47 17.73
N GLU A 256 5.51 -15.70 18.53
CA GLU A 256 5.64 -16.89 19.36
C GLU A 256 4.62 -16.93 20.51
N GLY A 257 4.34 -15.79 21.17
CA GLY A 257 3.28 -15.71 22.18
C GLY A 257 1.91 -16.06 21.61
N PHE A 258 1.59 -15.59 20.39
CA PHE A 258 0.34 -15.94 19.70
C PHE A 258 0.31 -17.42 19.24
N ARG A 259 1.42 -17.94 18.69
CA ARG A 259 1.53 -19.35 18.30
C ARG A 259 1.36 -20.28 19.50
N PHE A 260 1.94 -19.92 20.64
CA PHE A 260 1.77 -20.66 21.89
C PHE A 260 0.31 -20.66 22.36
N LEU A 261 -0.37 -19.52 22.33
CA LEU A 261 -1.81 -19.43 22.63
C LEU A 261 -2.64 -20.36 21.73
N CYS A 262 -2.36 -20.37 20.43
CA CYS A 262 -3.04 -21.24 19.46
C CYS A 262 -2.78 -22.73 19.71
N ALA A 263 -1.55 -23.11 20.05
CA ALA A 263 -1.21 -24.50 20.36
C ALA A 263 -1.91 -24.98 21.64
N LYS A 264 -1.94 -24.13 22.69
CA LYS A 264 -2.68 -24.42 23.93
C LYS A 264 -4.17 -24.59 23.69
N PHE A 265 -4.78 -23.74 22.86
CA PHE A 265 -6.18 -23.89 22.47
C PHE A 265 -6.48 -25.24 21.79
N ARG A 266 -5.52 -25.80 21.05
CA ARG A 266 -5.65 -27.10 20.38
C ARG A 266 -5.19 -28.29 21.23
N ASN A 267 -4.84 -28.08 22.50
CA ASN A 267 -4.27 -29.11 23.37
C ASN A 267 -3.02 -29.78 22.79
N ILE A 268 -2.23 -29.05 21.99
CA ILE A 268 -0.99 -29.53 21.41
C ILE A 268 0.15 -29.23 22.38
N ALA A 269 0.98 -30.24 22.66
CA ALA A 269 2.20 -30.06 23.42
C ALA A 269 3.12 -29.10 22.67
N TYR A 270 3.49 -28.01 23.32
CA TYR A 270 4.57 -27.11 22.90
C TYR A 270 5.81 -27.54 23.69
N THR A 271 7.00 -27.42 23.12
CA THR A 271 8.29 -27.83 23.73
C THR A 271 8.42 -27.45 25.21
N THR A 272 9.30 -28.15 25.93
CA THR A 272 9.57 -27.98 27.38
C THR A 272 10.12 -26.61 27.80
N THR A 273 10.15 -25.64 26.89
CA THR A 273 10.64 -24.29 27.14
C THR A 273 9.72 -23.55 28.12
N SER A 274 10.32 -22.80 29.04
CA SER A 274 9.60 -22.19 30.16
C SER A 274 8.52 -21.22 29.65
N SER A 275 7.32 -21.29 30.25
CA SER A 275 6.18 -20.40 29.93
C SER A 275 6.54 -18.90 29.95
N GLN A 276 7.61 -18.55 30.65
CA GLN A 276 8.17 -17.21 30.77
C GLN A 276 8.65 -16.64 29.42
N GLU A 277 9.16 -17.46 28.51
CA GLU A 277 9.64 -16.97 27.21
C GLU A 277 8.51 -16.53 26.30
N TYR A 278 7.39 -17.27 26.29
CA TYR A 278 6.19 -16.90 25.54
C TYR A 278 5.49 -15.68 26.17
N GLU A 279 5.53 -15.54 27.49
CA GLU A 279 5.05 -14.33 28.16
C GLU A 279 5.91 -13.10 27.80
N LEU A 280 7.24 -13.25 27.75
CA LEU A 280 8.12 -12.17 27.30
C LEU A 280 7.87 -11.79 25.83
N SER A 281 7.71 -12.79 24.95
CA SER A 281 7.29 -12.58 23.55
C SER A 281 5.97 -11.83 23.46
N TRP A 282 4.96 -12.26 24.22
CA TRP A 282 3.68 -11.57 24.29
C TRP A 282 3.84 -10.11 24.69
N GLN A 283 4.56 -9.84 25.79
CA GLN A 283 4.74 -8.50 26.31
C GLN A 283 5.45 -7.59 25.31
N LYS A 284 6.58 -8.02 24.74
CA LYS A 284 7.37 -7.23 23.79
C LYS A 284 6.61 -6.95 22.51
N SER A 285 5.94 -7.95 21.96
CA SER A 285 5.16 -7.84 20.73
C SER A 285 3.88 -7.02 20.92
N ARG A 286 3.26 -7.11 22.10
CA ARG A 286 2.16 -6.22 22.51
C ARG A 286 2.62 -4.77 22.59
N ASP A 287 3.70 -4.48 23.29
CA ASP A 287 4.21 -3.11 23.41
C ASP A 287 4.54 -2.51 22.03
N ALA A 288 5.14 -3.31 21.14
CA ALA A 288 5.40 -2.92 19.75
C ALA A 288 4.08 -2.67 18.97
N SER A 289 3.05 -3.50 19.16
CA SER A 289 1.74 -3.34 18.53
C SER A 289 1.05 -2.04 18.98
N PHE A 290 1.07 -1.71 20.27
CA PHE A 290 0.53 -0.44 20.75
C PHE A 290 1.30 0.77 20.24
N LYS A 291 2.64 0.68 20.15
CA LYS A 291 3.46 1.73 19.52
C LYS A 291 3.13 1.90 18.04
N PHE A 292 2.95 0.81 17.30
CA PHE A 292 2.52 0.82 15.91
C PHE A 292 1.17 1.52 15.75
N ILE A 293 0.16 1.13 16.54
CA ILE A 293 -1.16 1.76 16.51
C ILE A 293 -1.07 3.26 16.85
N ASN A 294 -0.30 3.64 17.86
CA ASN A 294 -0.13 5.05 18.21
C ASN A 294 0.57 5.85 17.10
N HIS A 295 1.56 5.26 16.43
CA HIS A 295 2.21 5.88 15.28
C HIS A 295 1.23 6.09 14.13
N LEU A 296 0.39 5.09 13.79
CA LEU A 296 -0.66 5.23 12.77
C LEU A 296 -1.57 6.43 13.04
N LYS A 297 -1.87 6.74 14.31
CA LYS A 297 -2.71 7.89 14.67
C LYS A 297 -2.11 9.24 14.30
N THR A 298 -0.78 9.30 14.18
CA THR A 298 -0.03 10.50 13.80
C THR A 298 0.15 10.65 12.29
N MET A 299 -0.07 9.56 11.54
CA MET A 299 0.09 9.54 10.08
C MET A 299 -0.97 10.40 9.39
N LYS A 300 -0.56 11.12 8.34
CA LYS A 300 -1.47 11.88 7.48
C LYS A 300 -2.00 10.95 6.38
N PRO A 301 -3.31 10.96 6.11
CA PRO A 301 -3.85 10.19 4.99
C PRO A 301 -3.32 10.74 3.67
N PHE A 302 -2.91 9.82 2.79
CA PHE A 302 -2.63 10.10 1.39
C PHE A 302 -3.87 9.79 0.57
N TYR A 303 -4.47 10.83 -0.02
CA TYR A 303 -5.70 10.70 -0.78
C TYR A 303 -5.39 10.26 -2.21
N ILE A 304 -5.81 9.05 -2.55
CA ILE A 304 -5.51 8.41 -3.84
C ILE A 304 -6.14 9.19 -4.99
N LYS A 305 -7.42 9.55 -4.86
CA LYS A 305 -8.14 10.29 -5.90
C LYS A 305 -7.53 11.66 -6.16
N ILE A 306 -7.18 12.40 -5.10
CA ILE A 306 -6.54 13.72 -5.22
C ILE A 306 -5.19 13.57 -5.94
N PHE A 307 -4.38 12.58 -5.56
CA PHE A 307 -3.13 12.30 -6.24
C PHE A 307 -3.34 12.02 -7.74
N TYR A 308 -4.32 11.19 -8.10
CA TYR A 308 -4.66 10.94 -9.49
C TYR A 308 -5.10 12.20 -10.24
N ASP A 309 -6.00 12.98 -9.65
CA ASP A 309 -6.52 14.20 -10.26
C ASP A 309 -5.40 15.24 -10.47
N ASP A 310 -4.53 15.42 -9.48
CA ASP A 310 -3.36 16.30 -9.54
C ASP A 310 -2.35 15.82 -10.59
N PHE A 311 -2.07 14.51 -10.62
CA PHE A 311 -1.17 13.91 -11.61
C PHE A 311 -1.70 14.14 -13.02
N ILE A 312 -2.97 13.83 -13.28
CA ILE A 312 -3.63 14.08 -14.57
C ILE A 312 -3.66 15.58 -14.90
N GLY A 313 -3.91 16.44 -13.92
CA GLY A 313 -3.90 17.91 -14.07
C GLY A 313 -2.52 18.44 -14.48
N MET A 314 -1.46 17.98 -13.82
CA MET A 314 -0.07 18.32 -14.16
C MET A 314 0.26 17.89 -15.60
N PHE A 315 -0.14 16.68 -16.00
CA PHE A 315 0.02 16.20 -17.37
C PHE A 315 -0.70 17.10 -18.40
N LYS A 316 -1.94 17.53 -18.10
CA LYS A 316 -2.70 18.45 -18.96
C LYS A 316 -1.99 19.78 -19.16
N ILE A 317 -1.49 20.39 -18.08
CA ILE A 317 -0.77 21.67 -18.12
C ILE A 317 0.53 21.54 -18.93
N TRP A 318 1.33 20.51 -18.63
CA TRP A 318 2.61 20.27 -19.30
C TRP A 318 2.43 20.06 -20.81
N ALA A 319 1.43 19.27 -21.21
CA ALA A 319 1.12 19.07 -22.62
C ALA A 319 0.62 20.33 -23.35
N ASN A 320 -0.18 21.17 -22.67
CA ASN A 320 -0.65 22.44 -23.24
C ASN A 320 0.52 23.40 -23.50
N ASN A 321 1.46 23.49 -22.56
CA ASN A 321 2.67 24.29 -22.74
C ASN A 321 3.50 23.81 -23.94
N ILE A 322 3.56 22.49 -24.16
CA ILE A 322 4.26 21.89 -25.30
C ILE A 322 3.52 22.07 -26.64
N ARG A 323 2.19 22.01 -26.64
CA ARG A 323 1.35 22.22 -27.84
C ARG A 323 1.53 23.62 -28.44
N ASN A 324 1.83 24.60 -27.60
CA ASN A 324 1.99 25.99 -28.01
C ASN A 324 3.41 26.35 -28.48
N ASP A 325 4.35 25.40 -28.48
CA ASP A 325 5.69 25.61 -29.04
C ASP A 325 5.71 25.36 -30.55
N ARG A 326 6.18 26.36 -31.32
CA ARG A 326 6.10 26.42 -32.78
C ARG A 326 7.19 25.61 -33.51
N ASN A 327 8.14 24.98 -32.81
CA ASN A 327 9.32 24.34 -33.40
C ASN A 327 9.23 22.80 -33.59
N ILE A 328 8.04 22.19 -33.66
CA ILE A 328 7.87 20.72 -33.63
C ILE A 328 7.23 20.17 -34.92
N SER A 329 7.68 19.01 -35.42
CA SER A 329 7.21 18.41 -36.69
C SER A 329 6.08 17.37 -36.49
N SER A 330 5.22 17.24 -37.49
CA SER A 330 3.99 16.39 -37.50
C SER A 330 4.22 14.88 -37.46
N GLU A 331 5.34 14.38 -37.98
CA GLU A 331 5.66 12.94 -37.98
C GLU A 331 6.16 12.46 -36.61
N ARG A 332 6.94 13.32 -35.92
CA ARG A 332 7.36 13.10 -34.54
C ARG A 332 6.17 13.18 -33.57
N ILE A 333 5.12 13.96 -33.89
CA ILE A 333 3.85 13.99 -33.14
C ILE A 333 3.13 12.63 -33.06
N ASN A 334 3.21 11.82 -34.11
CA ASN A 334 2.36 10.64 -34.27
C ASN A 334 2.95 9.37 -33.64
N ARG A 335 4.28 9.26 -33.55
CA ARG A 335 4.97 8.07 -32.99
C ARG A 335 4.78 7.95 -31.49
N PHE A 336 4.60 9.09 -30.85
CA PHE A 336 4.94 9.24 -29.46
C PHE A 336 3.72 9.21 -28.55
N GLY A 337 2.59 9.80 -28.91
CA GLY A 337 1.46 9.62 -28.02
C GLY A 337 0.80 8.23 -28.11
N LYS A 338 1.25 7.36 -29.02
CA LYS A 338 1.08 5.91 -28.86
C LYS A 338 1.71 5.38 -27.55
N THR A 339 2.80 5.99 -27.08
CA THR A 339 3.48 5.71 -25.79
C THR A 339 2.72 6.29 -24.59
N ALA A 340 2.05 7.42 -24.75
CA ALA A 340 1.16 7.92 -23.70
C ALA A 340 -0.13 7.10 -23.53
N LEU A 341 -0.79 6.69 -24.62
CA LEU A 341 -1.95 5.80 -24.52
C LEU A 341 -1.57 4.54 -23.73
N PHE A 342 -0.38 4.02 -24.03
CA PHE A 342 0.22 2.90 -23.32
C PHE A 342 0.39 3.20 -21.83
N LEU A 343 0.99 4.34 -21.47
CA LEU A 343 1.15 4.79 -20.08
C LEU A 343 -0.19 4.94 -19.33
N GLN A 344 -1.20 5.52 -19.98
CA GLN A 344 -2.54 5.70 -19.46
C GLN A 344 -3.23 4.37 -19.16
N GLN A 345 -3.17 3.43 -20.11
CA GLN A 345 -3.88 2.15 -20.02
C GLN A 345 -3.15 1.13 -19.14
N VAL A 346 -1.83 1.23 -19.00
CA VAL A 346 -1.03 0.47 -18.02
C VAL A 346 -1.31 0.97 -16.59
N PHE A 347 -1.38 2.29 -16.37
CA PHE A 347 -1.69 2.84 -15.05
C PHE A 347 -3.16 2.63 -14.63
N LEU A 348 -4.11 2.72 -15.57
CA LEU A 348 -5.55 2.62 -15.28
C LEU A 348 -6.13 1.21 -15.42
N GLY A 349 -5.44 0.31 -16.12
CA GLY A 349 -5.70 -1.14 -16.17
C GLY A 349 -7.07 -1.56 -16.70
N ASN A 350 -7.12 -2.16 -17.89
CA ASN A 350 -8.11 -3.22 -18.18
C ASN A 350 -7.72 -4.17 -19.34
N ASP A 351 -6.67 -3.91 -20.14
CA ASP A 351 -6.32 -4.80 -21.27
C ASP A 351 -4.82 -4.69 -21.67
N ALA A 352 -3.92 -4.73 -20.68
CA ALA A 352 -2.47 -4.59 -20.94
C ALA A 352 -1.90 -5.68 -21.88
N GLU A 353 -2.49 -6.89 -21.88
CA GLU A 353 -2.07 -8.04 -22.71
C GLU A 353 -2.39 -7.87 -24.20
N LYS A 354 -3.62 -7.50 -24.58
CA LYS A 354 -3.99 -7.27 -25.99
C LYS A 354 -3.17 -6.14 -26.63
N TYR A 355 -2.76 -5.16 -25.84
CA TYR A 355 -1.94 -4.06 -26.34
C TYR A 355 -0.46 -4.42 -26.44
N LEU A 356 0.06 -5.28 -25.54
CA LEU A 356 1.40 -5.89 -25.69
C LEU A 356 1.47 -6.70 -26.98
N GLU A 357 0.46 -7.51 -27.28
CA GLU A 357 0.34 -8.24 -28.56
C GLU A 357 0.29 -7.30 -29.76
N PHE A 358 -0.51 -6.23 -29.69
CA PHE A 358 -0.57 -5.21 -30.74
C PHE A 358 0.78 -4.49 -30.94
N ALA A 359 1.47 -4.11 -29.88
CA ALA A 359 2.73 -3.40 -29.95
C ALA A 359 3.88 -4.30 -30.48
N VAL A 360 3.89 -5.57 -30.08
CA VAL A 360 4.80 -6.58 -30.67
C VAL A 360 4.47 -6.81 -32.15
N SER A 361 3.18 -6.87 -32.53
CA SER A 361 2.74 -7.00 -33.93
C SER A 361 3.15 -5.83 -34.83
N LYS A 362 3.48 -4.68 -34.24
CA LYS A 362 3.93 -3.46 -34.93
C LYS A 362 5.46 -3.22 -34.82
N GLY A 363 6.21 -4.18 -34.24
CA GLY A 363 7.67 -4.16 -34.21
C GLY A 363 8.29 -3.27 -33.13
N TYR A 364 7.56 -2.93 -32.07
CA TYR A 364 8.07 -2.09 -30.98
C TYR A 364 8.89 -2.90 -29.95
N LYS A 365 10.06 -2.39 -29.54
CA LYS A 365 10.80 -2.87 -28.35
C LYS A 365 10.26 -2.16 -27.11
N ILE A 366 9.55 -2.89 -26.26
CA ILE A 366 8.96 -2.36 -25.03
C ILE A 366 9.97 -2.56 -23.89
N PRO A 367 10.36 -1.51 -23.14
CA PRO A 367 11.17 -1.71 -21.95
C PRO A 367 10.35 -2.53 -20.93
N ALA A 368 10.99 -3.41 -20.17
CA ALA A 368 10.31 -4.32 -19.24
C ALA A 368 9.28 -3.57 -18.36
N ARG A 369 8.16 -4.24 -18.00
CA ARG A 369 7.01 -3.69 -17.24
C ARG A 369 7.39 -2.78 -16.05
N SER A 370 8.56 -2.99 -15.47
CA SER A 370 9.16 -2.22 -14.37
C SER A 370 9.63 -0.79 -14.70
N SER A 371 9.52 -0.33 -15.94
CA SER A 371 10.17 0.92 -16.42
C SER A 371 9.27 2.16 -16.47
N LEU A 372 7.97 2.06 -16.21
CA LEU A 372 7.02 3.17 -16.31
C LEU A 372 6.34 3.47 -14.98
N SER A 373 7.15 3.87 -14.01
CA SER A 373 6.69 4.21 -12.67
C SER A 373 6.35 5.70 -12.51
N CYS A 374 5.55 6.07 -11.49
CA CYS A 374 5.29 7.48 -11.18
C CYS A 374 6.60 8.23 -10.91
N LEU A 375 7.56 7.53 -10.30
CA LEU A 375 8.88 8.06 -9.99
C LEU A 375 9.75 8.24 -11.24
N PHE A 376 9.72 7.28 -12.17
CA PHE A 376 10.35 7.42 -13.48
C PHE A 376 9.76 8.60 -14.25
N ILE A 377 8.43 8.70 -14.32
CA ILE A 377 7.72 9.80 -14.98
C ILE A 377 8.10 11.16 -14.36
N MET A 378 8.15 11.26 -13.02
CA MET A 378 8.54 12.50 -12.35
C MET A 378 10.01 12.85 -12.50
N ASN A 379 10.91 11.86 -12.48
CA ASN A 379 12.32 12.09 -12.73
C ASN A 379 12.57 12.51 -14.19
N LEU A 380 11.85 11.93 -15.14
CA LEU A 380 11.82 12.36 -16.53
C LEU A 380 11.37 13.82 -16.65
N MET A 381 10.25 14.18 -16.02
CA MET A 381 9.76 15.57 -16.02
C MET A 381 10.75 16.55 -15.35
N ARG A 382 11.45 16.15 -14.28
CA ARG A 382 12.47 16.98 -13.63
C ARG A 382 13.71 17.19 -14.51
N GLN A 383 14.17 16.14 -15.20
CA GLN A 383 15.31 16.22 -16.14
C GLN A 383 14.97 17.14 -17.33
N GLU A 384 13.76 17.02 -17.88
CA GLU A 384 13.24 17.89 -18.94
C GLU A 384 13.16 19.38 -18.55
N CYS A 385 12.97 19.69 -17.27
CA CYS A 385 12.99 21.07 -16.77
C CYS A 385 14.42 21.64 -16.61
N ALA A 386 15.46 20.80 -16.64
CA ALA A 386 16.84 21.18 -16.35
C ALA A 386 17.75 21.29 -17.58
N ASP A 387 17.39 20.67 -18.71
CA ASP A 387 18.19 20.64 -19.93
C ASP A 387 17.38 21.11 -21.16
N ARG A 388 17.95 22.02 -21.96
CA ARG A 388 17.28 22.63 -23.12
C ARG A 388 17.38 21.77 -24.38
N ASP A 389 18.33 20.85 -24.45
CA ASP A 389 18.62 20.09 -25.69
C ASP A 389 17.95 18.70 -25.74
N THR A 390 17.50 18.15 -24.61
CA THR A 390 16.74 16.90 -24.50
C THR A 390 15.23 17.07 -24.79
N GLN A 391 14.78 18.31 -24.98
CA GLN A 391 13.38 18.77 -25.10
C GLN A 391 12.52 18.16 -26.21
N TYR A 392 13.03 17.29 -27.09
CA TYR A 392 12.37 16.97 -28.34
C TYR A 392 11.70 15.60 -28.38
N ASP A 393 12.31 14.56 -27.83
CA ASP A 393 11.81 13.19 -27.98
C ASP A 393 10.63 12.94 -27.01
N ILE A 394 10.70 13.37 -25.75
CA ILE A 394 9.61 13.15 -24.79
C ILE A 394 8.39 14.08 -25.07
N ARG A 395 8.61 15.14 -25.84
CA ARG A 395 7.67 16.20 -26.22
C ARG A 395 6.37 15.71 -26.86
N GLU A 396 6.48 14.68 -27.67
CA GLU A 396 5.33 14.14 -28.38
C GLU A 396 4.69 12.99 -27.63
N ALA A 397 5.41 12.44 -26.63
CA ALA A 397 4.99 11.24 -25.90
C ALA A 397 3.67 11.46 -25.22
N ILE A 398 3.37 12.71 -24.86
CA ILE A 398 2.19 13.12 -24.11
C ILE A 398 1.06 13.68 -25.01
N LYS A 399 1.32 14.11 -26.25
CA LYS A 399 0.28 14.77 -27.06
C LYS A 399 -0.90 13.85 -27.42
N THR A 400 -0.70 12.54 -27.56
CA THR A 400 -1.82 11.59 -27.73
C THR A 400 -2.36 11.04 -26.40
N PHE A 401 -1.69 11.24 -25.24
CA PHE A 401 -2.24 10.97 -23.89
C PHE A 401 -3.58 11.67 -23.71
N LEU A 402 -3.61 12.95 -24.06
CA LEU A 402 -4.72 13.82 -23.75
C LEU A 402 -5.88 13.72 -24.73
N VAL A 403 -5.61 13.27 -25.96
CA VAL A 403 -6.66 13.09 -26.98
C VAL A 403 -7.48 11.82 -26.71
N SER A 404 -6.89 10.73 -26.17
CA SER A 404 -7.66 9.53 -25.78
C SER A 404 -8.32 9.62 -24.40
N TYR A 405 -7.69 10.30 -23.43
CA TYR A 405 -8.29 10.49 -22.09
C TYR A 405 -9.61 11.28 -22.15
N THR A 406 -9.72 12.26 -23.06
CA THR A 406 -10.92 13.10 -23.20
C THR A 406 -12.07 12.36 -23.89
N ILE A 407 -11.79 11.38 -24.76
CA ILE A 407 -12.84 10.63 -25.48
C ILE A 407 -13.45 9.51 -24.61
N ASN A 408 -12.64 8.80 -23.82
CA ASN A 408 -13.15 7.67 -23.01
C ASN A 408 -13.88 8.10 -21.73
N ASN A 409 -13.54 9.26 -21.14
CA ASN A 409 -14.23 9.75 -19.94
C ASN A 409 -15.46 10.63 -20.24
N PHE A 410 -15.68 11.05 -21.49
CA PHE A 410 -16.93 11.72 -21.89
C PHE A 410 -18.01 10.73 -22.35
N LEU A 411 -17.64 9.53 -22.81
CA LEU A 411 -18.58 8.49 -23.24
C LEU A 411 -19.05 7.56 -22.11
N ALA A 412 -18.38 7.58 -20.94
CA ALA A 412 -18.76 6.76 -19.78
C ALA A 412 -19.70 7.49 -18.79
N THR A 413 -20.00 8.77 -19.01
CA THR A 413 -20.94 9.55 -18.18
C THR A 413 -22.31 9.76 -18.83
N ASP A 414 -22.55 9.24 -20.03
CA ASP A 414 -23.85 9.22 -20.71
C ASP A 414 -24.14 7.84 -21.36
N LEU A 415 -23.99 6.76 -20.59
CA LEU A 415 -24.51 5.42 -20.91
C LEU A 415 -24.97 4.68 -19.65
#